data_AF-A0A178TBK2-F1
#
_entry.id   AF-A0A178TBK2-F1
#
_cell.length_a   1.000
_cell.length_b   1.000
_cell.length_c   1.000
_cell.angle_alpha   90.00
_cell.angle_beta   90.00
_cell.angle_gamma   90.00
#
_symmetry.space_group_name_H-M   'P 1'
#
loop_
_entity.id
_entity.type
_entity.pdbx_description
1 polymer ?
#
loop_
_entity_poly.entity_id
_entity_poly.type
_entity_poly.pdbx_seq_one_letter_code
_entity_poly.pdbx_strand_id
1 'polypeptide(L)' 'MEKNLWTVIQQLYTKKVITQEDWDNARVQLSSDAFLSLTEYFNNQGITKEKGDQWL' A
#
# COMPACT_ATOMS: atom_id res chain seq x y z
N MET A 1 1.48 16.42 6.64
CA MET A 1 2.15 16.66 5.35
C MET A 1 1.94 15.40 4.53
N GLU A 2 1.22 15.50 3.42
CA GLU A 2 0.91 14.36 2.54
C GLU A 2 2.20 13.83 1.90
N LYS A 3 2.43 12.52 1.94
CA LYS A 3 3.57 11.91 1.25
C LYS A 3 3.23 11.70 -0.22
N ASN A 4 4.25 11.76 -1.07
CA ASN A 4 4.10 11.40 -2.48
C ASN A 4 3.86 9.88 -2.61
N LEU A 5 2.92 9.50 -3.48
CA LEU A 5 2.59 8.12 -3.81
C LEU A 5 3.83 7.26 -4.12
N TRP A 6 4.75 7.79 -4.92
CA TRP A 6 5.95 7.07 -5.33
C TRP A 6 6.87 6.72 -4.15
N THR A 7 6.99 7.63 -3.18
CA THR A 7 7.76 7.39 -1.95
C THR A 7 7.16 6.24 -1.14
N VAL A 8 5.83 6.18 -1.03
CA VAL A 8 5.14 5.11 -0.29
C VAL A 8 5.27 3.78 -1.04
N ILE A 9 5.13 3.76 -2.38
CA ILE A 9 5.38 2.57 -3.20
C ILE A 9 6.79 2.03 -2.95
N GLN A 10 7.82 2.88 -3.01
CA GLN A 10 9.20 2.45 -2.79
C GLN A 10 9.40 1.89 -1.37
N GLN A 11 8.81 2.52 -0.35
CA GLN A 11 8.87 2.02 1.03
C GLN A 11 8.26 0.63 1.15
N LEU A 12 7.08 0.40 0.58
CA LEU A 12 6.41 -0.89 0.63
C LEU A 12 7.12 -1.95 -0.23
N TYR A 13 7.67 -1.57 -1.38
CA TYR A 13 8.38 -2.48 -2.29
C TYR A 13 9.69 -3.02 -1.70
N THR A 14 10.31 -2.29 -0.76
CA THR A 14 11.49 -2.80 -0.04
C THR A 14 11.15 -3.89 0.98
N LYS A 15 9.87 -4.06 1.32
CA LYS A 15 9.42 -5.10 2.25
C LYS A 15 9.12 -6.38 1.49
N LYS A 16 9.62 -7.52 2.00
CA LYS A 16 9.29 -8.86 1.47
C LYS A 16 7.82 -9.22 1.64
N VAL A 17 7.17 -8.61 2.63
CA VAL A 17 5.79 -8.84 3.04
C VAL A 17 5.22 -7.48 3.44
N ILE A 18 4.06 -7.12 2.89
CA ILE A 18 3.33 -5.89 3.23
C ILE A 18 2.23 -6.27 4.22
N THR A 19 2.31 -5.76 5.44
CA THR A 19 1.36 -6.06 6.53
C THR A 19 0.13 -5.15 6.48
N GLN A 20 -0.88 -5.44 7.29
CA GLN A 20 -2.02 -4.54 7.46
C GLN A 20 -1.60 -3.17 8.02
N GLU A 21 -0.69 -3.16 9.00
CA GLU A 21 -0.16 -1.92 9.58
C GLU A 21 0.51 -1.03 8.50
N ASP A 22 1.15 -1.65 7.50
CA ASP A 22 1.73 -0.93 6.37
C ASP A 22 0.68 -0.27 5.48
N TRP A 23 -0.44 -0.96 5.25
CA TRP A 23 -1.58 -0.41 4.52
C TRP A 23 -2.27 0.72 5.30
N ASP A 24 -2.45 0.56 6.61
CA ASP A 24 -3.04 1.59 7.46
C ASP A 24 -2.14 2.83 7.53
N ASN A 25 -0.83 2.64 7.66
CA ASN A 25 0.13 3.73 7.59
C ASN A 25 0.12 4.44 6.23
N ALA A 26 0.03 3.70 5.13
CA ALA A 26 -0.09 4.28 3.80
C ALA A 26 -1.39 5.08 3.63
N ARG A 27 -2.51 4.60 4.19
CA ARG A 27 -3.82 5.27 4.18
C ARG A 27 -3.80 6.61 4.94
N VAL A 28 -3.06 6.70 6.03
CA VAL A 28 -2.91 7.95 6.80
C VAL A 28 -1.95 8.94 6.11
N GLN A 29 -0.99 8.43 5.33
CA GLN A 29 0.07 9.25 4.71
C GLN A 29 -0.28 9.77 3.31
N LEU A 30 -1.29 9.19 2.65
CA LEU A 30 -1.71 9.51 1.29
C LEU A 30 -3.11 10.15 1.27
N SER A 31 -3.38 10.97 0.26
CA SER A 31 -4.75 11.31 -0.10
C SER A 31 -5.52 10.07 -0.56
N SER A 32 -6.86 10.13 -0.52
CA SER A 32 -7.70 9.00 -0.94
C SER A 32 -7.40 8.54 -2.37
N ASP A 33 -7.19 9.47 -3.31
CA ASP A 33 -6.86 9.15 -4.71
C ASP A 33 -5.48 8.49 -4.85
N ALA A 34 -4.49 8.97 -4.09
CA ALA A 34 -3.17 8.36 -4.07
C ALA A 34 -3.20 6.96 -3.43
N PHE A 35 -4.00 6.75 -2.39
CA PHE A 35 -4.17 5.43 -1.79
C PHE A 35 -4.87 4.43 -2.72
N LEU A 36 -5.86 4.88 -3.49
CA LEU A 36 -6.48 4.07 -4.55
C LEU A 36 -5.44 3.69 -5.62
N SER A 37 -4.64 4.65 -6.08
CA SER A 37 -3.56 4.39 -7.04
C SER A 37 -2.50 3.42 -6.48
N LEU A 38 -2.20 3.49 -5.18
CA LEU A 38 -1.30 2.56 -4.48
C LEU A 38 -1.85 1.14 -4.51
N THR A 39 -3.13 0.97 -4.15
CA THR A 39 -3.78 -0.34 -4.12
C THR A 39 -3.88 -0.97 -5.51
N GLU A 40 -4.19 -0.19 -6.54
CA GLU A 40 -4.17 -0.64 -7.94
C GLU A 40 -2.77 -1.07 -8.39
N TYR A 41 -1.73 -0.29 -8.03
CA TYR A 41 -0.34 -0.63 -8.36
C TYR A 41 0.05 -2.00 -7.82
N PHE A 42 -0.18 -2.26 -6.53
CA PHE A 42 0.19 -3.55 -5.92
C PHE A 42 -0.69 -4.72 -6.39
N ASN A 43 -1.98 -4.48 -6.67
CA ASN A 43 -2.86 -5.47 -7.29
C ASN A 43 -2.35 -5.90 -8.68
N ASN A 44 -1.93 -4.93 -9.52
CA ASN A 44 -1.42 -5.20 -10.86
C ASN A 44 -0.07 -5.94 -10.86
N GLN A 45 0.74 -5.78 -9.80
CA GLN A 45 2.02 -6.48 -9.66
C GLN A 45 1.88 -7.93 -9.17
N GLY A 46 0.66 -8.41 -8.88
CA GLY A 46 0.45 -9.73 -8.30
C GLY A 46 1.04 -9.88 -6.90
N ILE A 47 1.42 -8.78 -6.26
CA ILE A 47 1.77 -8.71 -4.85
C ILE A 47 0.44 -8.73 -4.10
N THR A 48 -0.15 -9.92 -4.04
CA THR A 48 -1.31 -10.15 -3.19
C THR A 48 -0.91 -9.83 -1.77
N LYS A 49 -1.68 -8.95 -1.12
CA LYS A 49 -1.74 -8.83 0.35
C LYS A 49 -1.55 -10.23 0.93
N GLU A 50 -0.60 -10.38 1.85
CA GLU A 50 -0.30 -11.68 2.44
C GLU A 50 -1.63 -12.36 2.78
N LYS A 51 -1.78 -13.65 2.44
CA LYS A 51 -2.98 -14.46 2.68
C LYS A 51 -3.23 -14.63 4.19
N GLY A 52 -3.55 -13.54 4.86
CA GLY A 52 -4.02 -13.38 6.21
C GLY A 52 -5.23 -12.48 6.14
N ASP A 53 -6.33 -13.10 5.73
CA ASP A 53 -7.69 -12.59 5.70
C ASP A 53 -8.05 -11.49 4.69
N GLN A 54 -9.20 -11.73 4.09
CA GLN A 54 -9.98 -10.77 3.32
C GLN A 54 -10.32 -9.59 4.23
N TRP A 55 -9.58 -8.50 4.13
CA TRP A 55 -9.98 -7.23 4.74
C TRP A 55 -11.08 -6.60 3.87
N LEU A 56 -12.32 -7.04 4.15
CA LEU A 56 -13.58 -6.36 3.83
C LEU A 56 -13.67 -5.02 4.57
#